data_AF-A0A7X1H4S9-F1
#
_entry.id   AF-A0A7X1H4S9-F1
#
_cell.length_a   1.000
_cell.length_b   1.000
_cell.length_c   1.000
_cell.angle_alpha   90.00
_cell.angle_beta   90.00
_cell.angle_gamma   90.00
#
_symmetry.space_group_name_H-M   'P 1'
#
loop_
_entity.id
_entity.type
_entity.pdbx_description
1 polymer ?
#
loop_
_entity_poly.entity_id
_entity_poly.type
_entity_poly.pdbx_seq_one_letter_code
_entity_poly.pdbx_strand_id
1 'polypeptide(L)'
;MNKRPITPSYIVFYILFLPDTWRILFGIIFSAFLTPLAVTPDMGISGKVLIYIMIATIGYAAFGIPGRWISKTFKQLILGNKRP
;
A
#
# COMPACT_ATOMS: atom_id res chain seq x y z
N MET A 1 -32.16 4.86 -3.45
CA MET A 1 -30.72 4.70 -3.79
C MET A 1 -30.52 3.29 -4.31
N ASN A 2 -30.45 3.11 -5.64
CA ASN A 2 -30.26 1.79 -6.23
C ASN A 2 -28.81 1.37 -5.98
N LYS A 3 -28.59 0.41 -5.07
CA LYS A 3 -27.23 -0.07 -4.73
C LYS A 3 -26.68 -0.75 -5.99
N ARG A 4 -25.62 -0.17 -6.58
CA ARG A 4 -24.97 -0.77 -7.76
C ARG A 4 -24.55 -2.21 -7.42
N PRO A 5 -24.73 -3.18 -8.34
CA PRO A 5 -24.36 -4.56 -8.08
C PRO A 5 -22.87 -4.63 -7.72
N ILE A 6 -22.56 -5.27 -6.59
CA ILE A 6 -21.18 -5.46 -6.12
C ILE A 6 -20.54 -6.52 -7.02
N THR A 7 -19.95 -6.09 -8.13
CA THR A 7 -19.18 -6.98 -9.00
C THR A 7 -17.72 -7.07 -8.51
N PRO A 8 -16.99 -8.16 -8.79
CA PRO A 8 -15.58 -8.28 -8.45
C PRO A 8 -14.74 -7.12 -9.01
N SER A 9 -15.08 -6.66 -10.22
CA SER A 9 -14.47 -5.48 -10.84
C SER A 9 -14.68 -4.20 -10.03
N TYR A 10 -15.85 -4.04 -9.39
CA TYR A 10 -16.15 -2.90 -8.53
C TYR A 10 -15.31 -2.90 -7.25
N ILE A 11 -15.07 -4.08 -6.67
CA ILE A 11 -14.20 -4.25 -5.49
C ILE A 11 -12.75 -3.89 -5.83
N VAL A 12 -12.22 -4.43 -6.93
CA VAL A 12 -10.85 -4.14 -7.39
C VAL A 12 -10.67 -2.65 -7.68
N PHE A 13 -11.67 -2.02 -8.33
CA PHE A 13 -11.66 -0.59 -8.58
C PHE A 13 -11.60 0.21 -7.27
N TYR A 14 -12.39 -0.17 -6.26
CA TYR A 14 -12.40 0.54 -4.99
C TYR A 14 -11.08 0.39 -4.21
N ILE A 15 -10.49 -0.82 -4.24
CA ILE A 15 -9.19 -1.11 -3.62
C ILE A 15 -8.06 -0.31 -4.28
N LEU A 16 -8.03 -0.23 -5.62
CA LEU A 16 -7.03 0.56 -6.36
C LEU A 16 -7.12 2.07 -6.07
N PHE A 17 -8.29 2.57 -5.72
CA PHE A 17 -8.48 3.99 -5.42
C PHE A 17 -8.25 4.33 -3.93
N LEU A 18 -8.06 3.32 -3.09
CA LEU A 18 -7.86 3.51 -1.66
C LEU A 18 -6.39 3.87 -1.37
N PRO A 19 -6.10 5.02 -0.76
CA PRO A 19 -4.72 5.42 -0.45
C PRO A 19 -3.97 4.41 0.42
N ASP A 20 -4.69 3.74 1.32
CA ASP A 20 -4.10 2.77 2.24
C ASP A 20 -3.68 1.47 1.55
N THR A 21 -4.33 1.08 0.46
CA THR A 21 -3.88 -0.07 -0.35
C THR A 21 -2.48 0.18 -0.90
N TRP A 22 -2.23 1.38 -1.43
CA TRP A 22 -0.91 1.75 -1.94
C TRP A 22 0.14 1.81 -0.82
N ARG A 23 -0.22 2.35 0.35
CA ARG A 23 0.70 2.40 1.50
C ARG A 23 1.08 1.01 1.99
N ILE A 24 0.12 0.08 2.06
CA ILE A 24 0.37 -1.32 2.44
C ILE A 24 1.23 -2.01 1.38
N LEU A 25 0.89 -1.85 0.10
CA LEU A 25 1.65 -2.43 -1.01
C LEU A 25 3.11 -1.98 -0.98
N PHE A 26 3.35 -0.67 -0.88
CA PHE A 26 4.71 -0.15 -0.80
C PHE A 26 5.40 -0.56 0.50
N GLY A 27 4.72 -0.56 1.65
CA GLY A 27 5.28 -1.08 2.90
C GLY A 27 5.79 -2.51 2.77
N ILE A 28 5.02 -3.39 2.11
CA ILE A 28 5.42 -4.77 1.84
C ILE A 28 6.61 -4.82 0.88
N ILE A 29 6.58 -4.04 -0.21
CA ILE A 29 7.69 -3.97 -1.18
C ILE A 29 8.98 -3.53 -0.46
N PHE A 30 8.95 -2.42 0.27
CA PHE A 30 10.11 -1.93 1.01
C PHE A 30 10.61 -2.94 2.03
N SER A 31 9.71 -3.60 2.76
CA SER A 31 10.09 -4.67 3.67
C SER A 31 10.77 -5.83 2.96
N ALA A 32 10.26 -6.29 1.81
CA ALA A 32 10.87 -7.37 1.06
C ALA A 32 12.27 -7.02 0.52
N PHE A 33 12.50 -5.78 0.10
CA PHE A 33 13.77 -5.34 -0.49
C PHE A 33 14.81 -4.87 0.54
N LEU A 34 14.39 -4.18 1.61
CA LEU A 34 15.31 -3.61 2.60
C LEU A 34 15.62 -4.57 3.75
N THR A 35 14.70 -5.45 4.13
CA THR A 35 14.95 -6.41 5.22
C THR A 35 16.15 -7.33 4.96
N PRO A 36 16.37 -7.91 3.76
CA PRO A 36 17.57 -8.72 3.53
C PRO A 36 18.88 -7.93 3.65
N LEU A 37 18.85 -6.59 3.51
CA LEU A 37 20.01 -5.73 3.73
C LEU A 37 20.25 -5.42 5.22
N ALA A 38 19.23 -5.55 6.06
CA ALA A 38 19.27 -5.24 7.49
C ALA A 38 19.43 -6.47 8.41
N VAL A 39 19.22 -7.68 7.87
CA VAL A 39 19.28 -8.93 8.61
C VAL A 39 20.69 -9.52 8.56
N THR A 40 21.23 -9.90 9.72
CA THR A 40 22.48 -10.64 9.81
C THR A 40 22.25 -12.15 9.93
N PRO A 41 23.22 -13.00 9.52
CA PRO A 41 23.08 -14.45 9.57
C PRO A 41 22.82 -14.99 10.97
N ASP A 42 23.41 -14.35 11.99
CA ASP A 42 23.33 -14.74 13.40
C ASP A 42 22.00 -14.39 14.08
N MET A 43 21.09 -13.71 13.39
CA MET A 43 19.77 -13.38 13.94
C MET A 43 18.86 -14.61 14.00
N GLY A 44 18.30 -14.86 15.17
CA GLY A 44 17.20 -15.80 15.35
C GLY A 44 15.97 -15.43 14.50
N ILE A 45 15.13 -16.43 14.19
CA ILE A 45 13.94 -16.27 13.35
C ILE A 45 13.02 -15.15 13.86
N SER A 46 12.86 -15.05 15.18
CA SER A 46 12.07 -13.99 15.83
C SER A 46 12.59 -12.58 15.54
N GLY A 47 13.91 -12.38 15.53
CA GLY A 47 14.54 -11.11 15.20
C GLY A 47 14.32 -10.71 13.75
N LYS A 48 14.40 -11.68 12.82
CA LYS A 48 14.14 -11.44 11.39
C LYS A 48 12.70 -11.00 11.15
N VAL A 49 11.72 -11.67 11.77
CA VAL A 49 10.30 -11.31 11.67
C VAL A 49 10.05 -9.89 12.20
N LEU A 50 10.67 -9.53 13.33
CA LEU A 50 10.56 -8.19 13.90
C LEU A 50 11.08 -7.11 12.95
N ILE A 51 12.25 -7.31 12.34
CA ILE A 51 12.83 -6.37 11.36
C ILE A 51 11.90 -6.23 10.14
N TYR A 52 11.34 -7.34 9.64
CA TYR A 52 10.36 -7.31 8.56
C TYR A 52 9.16 -6.41 8.91
N ILE A 53 8.59 -6.57 10.11
CA ILE A 53 7.47 -5.75 10.58
C ILE A 53 7.88 -4.29 10.70
N MET A 54 9.02 -4.00 11.33
CA MET A 54 9.52 -2.63 11.51
C MET A 54 9.69 -1.91 10.18
N ILE A 55 10.38 -2.53 9.23
CA ILE A 55 10.60 -1.95 7.89
C ILE A 55 9.28 -1.80 7.13
N ALA A 56 8.36 -2.77 7.25
CA ALA A 56 7.03 -2.65 6.65
C ALA A 56 6.26 -1.44 7.21
N THR A 57 6.29 -1.23 8.53
CA THR A 57 5.66 -0.07 9.17
C THR A 57 6.32 1.26 8.79
N ILE A 58 7.65 1.29 8.69
CA ILE A 58 8.37 2.49 8.23
C ILE A 58 8.02 2.79 6.77
N GLY A 59 8.03 1.78 5.91
CA GLY A 59 7.64 1.90 4.51
C GLY A 59 6.19 2.40 4.36
N TYR A 60 5.27 1.85 5.17
CA TYR A 60 3.87 2.29 5.22
C TYR A 60 3.74 3.77 5.64
N ALA A 61 4.45 4.19 6.70
CA ALA A 61 4.42 5.55 7.20
C ALA A 61 5.07 6.55 6.21
N ALA A 62 6.23 6.19 5.66
CA ALA A 62 6.96 6.99 4.67
C ALA A 62 6.16 7.17 3.38
N PHE A 63 5.43 6.13 2.93
CA PHE A 63 4.55 6.21 1.77
C PHE A 63 3.20 6.88 2.06
N GLY A 64 3.05 7.46 3.25
CA GLY A 64 1.88 8.20 3.67
C GLY A 64 1.45 9.29 2.70
N ILE A 65 2.42 10.07 2.19
CA ILE A 65 2.23 11.21 1.29
C ILE A 65 2.10 10.76 -0.18
N PRO A 66 3.05 9.97 -0.74
CA PRO A 66 2.93 9.53 -2.13
C PRO A 66 1.75 8.59 -2.37
N GLY A 67 1.34 7.76 -1.40
CA GLY A 67 0.16 6.90 -1.53
C GLY A 67 -1.14 7.69 -1.73
N ARG A 68 -1.28 8.85 -1.07
CA ARG A 68 -2.39 9.80 -1.29
C ARG A 68 -2.30 10.51 -2.64
N TRP A 69 -1.08 10.76 -3.12
CA TRP A 69 -0.87 11.39 -4.43
C TRP A 69 -1.26 10.44 -5.56
N ILE A 70 -0.78 9.18 -5.53
CA ILE A 70 -1.10 8.15 -6.53
C ILE A 70 -2.61 7.93 -6.62
N SER A 71 -3.29 7.75 -5.48
CA SER A 71 -4.74 7.54 -5.46
C SER A 71 -5.51 8.79 -5.95
N LYS A 72 -5.03 10.01 -5.70
CA LYS A 72 -5.60 11.24 -6.30
C LYS A 72 -5.34 11.33 -7.81
N THR A 73 -4.15 10.99 -8.28
CA THR A 73 -3.79 11.01 -9.71
C THR A 73 -4.62 9.98 -10.47
N PHE A 74 -4.74 8.74 -9.98
CA PHE A 74 -5.63 7.73 -10.55
C PHE A 74 -7.08 8.20 -10.55
N LYS A 75 -7.52 8.86 -9.47
CA LYS A 75 -8.86 9.45 -9.42
C LYS A 75 -9.07 10.54 -10.47
N GLN A 76 -8.09 11.41 -10.68
CA GLN A 76 -8.15 12.45 -11.70
C GLN A 76 -8.09 11.89 -13.12
N LEU A 77 -7.26 10.88 -13.35
CA LEU A 77 -7.04 10.27 -14.66
C LEU A 77 -8.26 9.47 -15.13
N ILE A 78 -8.92 8.74 -14.23
CA ILE A 78 -10.04 7.86 -14.57
C ILE A 78 -11.40 8.57 -14.48
N LEU A 79 -11.63 9.43 -13.47
CA LEU A 79 -12.91 10.15 -13.34
C LEU A 79 -12.94 11.48 -14.09
N GLY A 80 -11.84 11.86 -14.75
CA GLY A 80 -11.78 12.97 -15.69
C GLY A 80 -12.39 14.26 -15.15
N ASN A 81 -11.74 14.86 -14.15
CA ASN A 81 -12.05 16.19 -13.58
C ASN A 81 -13.54 16.52 -13.30
N LYS A 82 -14.43 15.52 -13.23
CA LYS A 82 -15.80 15.72 -12.74
C LYS A 82 -15.73 15.81 -11.23
N ARG A 83 -15.58 17.05 -10.75
CA ARG A 83 -15.86 17.41 -9.36
C ARG A 83 -17.30 16.96 -9.04
N PRO A 84 -17.57 16.42 -7.84
CA PRO A 84 -18.95 16.34 -7.37
C PRO A 84 -19.60 17.72 -7.36
#